data_AF-A0A9W9FHJ9-F1
#
_entry.id   AF-A0A9W9FHJ9-F1
#
_cell.length_a   1.000
_cell.length_b   1.000
_cell.length_c   1.000
_cell.angle_alpha   90.00
_cell.angle_beta   90.00
_cell.angle_gamma   90.00
#
_symmetry.space_group_name_H-M   'P 1'
#
loop_
_entity.id
_entity.type
_entity.pdbx_description
1 polymer ?
#
loop_
_entity_poly.entity_id
_entity_poly.type
_entity_poly.pdbx_seq_one_letter_code
_entity_poly.pdbx_strand_id
1 'polypeptide(L)'
;MKGTTIFNILLAAGTTAVAAPTKRAAEFEAVTINSLSATLSDTSGSVQLSFVDPNYEDSTSFSMNWNRPGQPPADTWSDDNNYLLSFPAGVDEIEQLSFVVKRYGASETISVAVNNESEDSVWTCGPLGGVPGTQRCYAAAQTTITPTSS
;
A
#
# COMPACT_ATOMS: atom_id res chain seq x y z
N MET A 1 -69.87 7.66 -38.10
CA MET A 1 -69.43 7.89 -36.70
C MET A 1 -68.83 6.62 -36.14
N LYS A 2 -67.61 6.75 -35.59
CA LYS A 2 -66.96 5.99 -34.50
C LYS A 2 -65.47 5.92 -34.82
N GLY A 3 -64.71 6.84 -34.23
CA GLY A 3 -63.26 6.85 -34.31
C GLY A 3 -62.64 5.78 -33.42
N THR A 4 -61.35 5.51 -33.64
CA THR A 4 -60.49 4.93 -32.61
C THR A 4 -59.05 5.32 -32.90
N THR A 5 -58.55 6.28 -32.14
CA THR A 5 -57.15 6.66 -31.96
C THR A 5 -56.46 5.61 -31.11
N ILE A 6 -55.29 5.07 -31.50
CA ILE A 6 -54.40 4.37 -30.55
C ILE A 6 -52.92 4.66 -30.87
N PHE A 7 -52.37 5.54 -30.03
CA PHE A 7 -51.06 5.54 -29.35
C PHE A 7 -49.80 4.99 -30.02
N ASN A 8 -48.87 5.94 -30.25
CA ASN A 8 -47.42 5.74 -30.31
C ASN A 8 -46.90 5.04 -29.05
N ILE A 9 -46.16 3.95 -29.21
CA ILE A 9 -45.27 3.41 -28.17
C ILE A 9 -43.84 3.69 -28.62
N LEU A 10 -43.25 4.76 -28.09
CA LEU A 10 -41.81 4.94 -28.08
C LEU A 10 -41.22 3.84 -27.19
N LEU A 11 -40.51 2.87 -27.78
CA LEU A 11 -39.55 2.08 -27.02
C LEU A 11 -38.33 2.95 -26.75
N ALA A 12 -38.36 3.69 -25.65
CA ALA A 12 -37.13 4.19 -25.04
C ALA A 12 -36.33 2.97 -24.59
N ALA A 13 -35.35 2.57 -25.40
CA ALA A 13 -34.28 1.69 -24.96
C ALA A 13 -33.52 2.46 -23.88
N GLY A 14 -33.96 2.29 -22.64
CA GLY A 14 -33.22 2.72 -21.46
C GLY A 14 -31.91 1.95 -21.46
N THR A 15 -30.88 2.54 -22.05
CA THR A 15 -29.50 2.17 -21.73
C THR A 15 -29.35 2.47 -20.26
N THR A 16 -29.55 1.46 -19.41
CA THR A 16 -28.93 1.43 -18.11
C THR A 16 -27.43 1.39 -18.39
N ALA A 17 -26.84 2.58 -18.55
CA ALA A 17 -25.43 2.76 -18.27
C ALA A 17 -25.28 2.31 -16.82
N VAL A 18 -24.88 1.05 -16.64
CA VAL A 18 -24.28 0.61 -15.40
C VAL A 18 -23.13 1.57 -15.21
N ALA A 19 -23.32 2.54 -14.33
CA ALA A 19 -22.24 3.29 -13.74
C ALA A 19 -21.41 2.25 -12.97
N ALA A 20 -20.55 1.54 -13.70
CA ALA A 20 -19.39 0.93 -13.09
C ALA A 20 -18.70 2.07 -12.32
N PRO A 21 -18.27 1.85 -11.07
CA PRO A 21 -17.55 2.87 -10.33
C PRO A 21 -16.41 3.38 -11.21
N THR A 22 -16.51 4.64 -11.63
CA THR A 22 -15.52 5.35 -12.45
C THR A 22 -14.29 5.64 -11.58
N LYS A 23 -13.50 4.60 -11.33
CA LYS A 23 -12.08 4.66 -10.96
C LYS A 23 -11.44 3.28 -11.17
N ARG A 24 -11.54 2.77 -12.41
CA ARG A 24 -10.77 1.60 -12.89
C ARG A 24 -9.94 2.06 -14.09
N ALA A 25 -8.81 2.70 -13.82
CA ALA A 25 -7.70 3.03 -14.74
C ALA A 25 -6.88 4.10 -14.01
N ALA A 26 -5.76 3.80 -13.36
CA ALA A 26 -4.65 3.10 -13.94
C ALA A 26 -3.99 2.22 -12.90
N GLU A 27 -3.93 0.91 -13.19
CA GLU A 27 -3.18 -0.05 -12.39
C GLU A 27 -1.72 0.42 -12.21
N PHE A 28 -1.18 1.21 -13.16
CA PHE A 28 0.21 1.71 -13.23
C PHE A 28 0.50 3.07 -12.58
N GLU A 29 -0.43 3.63 -11.81
CA GLU A 29 -0.17 4.93 -11.18
C GLU A 29 0.79 4.83 -10.00
N ALA A 30 1.71 5.79 -9.95
CA ALA A 30 2.72 5.92 -8.90
C ALA A 30 2.08 6.19 -7.53
N VAL A 31 2.58 5.51 -6.52
CA VAL A 31 2.17 5.69 -5.12
C VAL A 31 3.18 6.57 -4.42
N THR A 32 2.71 7.45 -3.54
CA THR A 32 3.61 8.26 -2.71
C THR A 32 3.67 7.69 -1.30
N ILE A 33 4.84 7.23 -0.88
CA ILE A 33 5.11 6.85 0.51
C ILE A 33 5.19 8.12 1.33
N ASN A 34 4.29 8.23 2.30
CA ASN A 34 4.23 9.35 3.24
C ASN A 34 5.13 9.11 4.44
N SER A 35 5.14 7.89 4.95
CA SER A 35 5.99 7.50 6.06
C SER A 35 6.38 6.03 5.95
N LEU A 36 7.62 5.74 6.33
CA LEU A 36 8.12 4.40 6.55
C LEU A 36 8.98 4.43 7.81
N SER A 37 8.74 3.49 8.71
CA SER A 37 9.59 3.31 9.89
C SER A 37 9.61 1.87 10.34
N ALA A 38 10.73 1.45 10.91
CA ALA A 38 10.91 0.15 11.50
C ALA A 38 11.52 0.31 12.89
N THR A 39 11.16 -0.55 13.82
CA THR A 39 11.75 -0.61 15.16
C THR A 39 12.01 -2.06 15.51
N LEU A 40 13.18 -2.32 16.08
CA LEU A 40 13.59 -3.66 16.47
C LEU A 40 14.24 -3.62 17.84
N SER A 41 13.81 -4.50 18.73
CA SER A 41 14.38 -4.71 20.06
C SER A 41 14.58 -6.21 20.29
N ASP A 42 15.11 -6.60 21.45
CA ASP A 42 15.24 -8.02 21.81
C ASP A 42 13.89 -8.72 22.02
N THR A 43 12.81 -7.98 22.30
CA THR A 43 11.49 -8.54 22.66
C THR A 43 10.41 -8.31 21.63
N SER A 44 10.61 -7.37 20.70
CA SER A 44 9.62 -7.03 19.69
C SER A 44 10.23 -6.43 18.43
N GLY A 45 9.49 -6.52 17.34
CA GLY A 45 9.73 -5.75 16.13
C GLY A 45 8.45 -5.13 15.61
N SER A 46 8.61 -4.03 14.88
CA SER A 46 7.52 -3.29 14.27
C SER A 46 7.95 -2.68 12.93
N VAL A 47 7.06 -2.71 11.94
CA VAL A 47 7.17 -1.93 10.71
C VAL A 47 5.87 -1.17 10.51
N GLN A 48 5.99 0.13 10.24
CA GLN A 48 4.89 1.01 9.91
C GLN A 48 5.15 1.66 8.56
N LEU A 49 4.16 1.57 7.68
CA LEU A 49 4.18 2.14 6.34
C LEU A 49 2.88 2.91 6.14
N SER A 50 2.95 4.11 5.56
CA SER A 50 1.78 4.80 5.03
C SER A 50 2.06 5.36 3.66
N PHE A 51 1.07 5.31 2.78
CA PHE A 51 1.17 5.84 1.44
C PHE A 51 -0.17 6.40 0.94
N VAL A 52 -0.09 7.20 -0.11
CA VAL A 52 -1.25 7.66 -0.88
C VAL A 52 -1.18 7.07 -2.27
N ASP A 53 -2.26 6.39 -2.65
CA ASP A 53 -2.48 5.92 -3.99
C ASP A 53 -3.44 6.89 -4.70
N PRO A 54 -3.06 7.52 -5.81
CA PRO A 54 -3.95 8.43 -6.54
C PRO A 54 -5.25 7.77 -7.03
N ASN A 55 -5.28 6.44 -7.15
CA ASN A 55 -6.51 5.69 -7.45
C ASN A 55 -7.52 5.72 -6.30
N TYR A 56 -7.13 6.08 -5.08
CA TYR A 56 -8.01 6.13 -3.91
C TYR A 56 -7.93 7.52 -3.27
N GLU A 57 -8.98 7.95 -2.58
CA GLU A 57 -8.98 9.30 -1.98
C GLU A 57 -8.27 9.33 -0.61
N ASP A 58 -8.15 8.16 0.03
CA ASP A 58 -7.62 8.01 1.37
C ASP A 58 -6.18 7.46 1.37
N SER A 59 -5.41 7.85 2.38
CA SER A 59 -4.11 7.24 2.65
C SER A 59 -4.29 5.82 3.18
N THR A 60 -3.51 4.89 2.66
CA THR A 60 -3.43 3.51 3.18
C THR A 60 -2.29 3.42 4.17
N SER A 61 -2.52 2.75 5.31
CA SER A 61 -1.50 2.52 6.33
C SER A 61 -1.42 1.05 6.70
N PHE A 62 -0.22 0.60 7.02
CA PHE A 62 0.10 -0.73 7.49
C PHE A 62 0.86 -0.65 8.80
N SER A 63 0.49 -1.52 9.72
CA SER A 63 1.23 -1.76 10.95
C SER A 63 1.45 -3.25 11.09
N MET A 64 2.72 -3.64 11.09
CA MET A 64 3.14 -5.01 11.35
C MET A 64 3.87 -5.03 12.67
N ASN A 65 3.46 -5.88 13.59
CA ASN A 65 4.10 -6.02 14.90
C ASN A 65 4.28 -7.51 15.20
N TRP A 66 5.40 -7.85 15.82
CA TRP A 66 5.69 -9.22 16.25
C TRP A 66 6.50 -9.23 17.53
N ASN A 67 6.39 -10.34 18.26
CA ASN A 67 7.21 -10.60 19.45
C ASN A 67 8.50 -11.30 19.02
N ARG A 68 9.60 -11.02 19.73
CA ARG A 68 10.90 -11.69 19.56
C ARG A 68 11.28 -12.52 20.79
N PRO A 69 11.96 -13.67 20.60
CA PRO A 69 12.30 -14.31 19.33
C PRO A 69 11.09 -15.05 18.73
N GLY A 70 10.54 -14.51 17.66
CA GLY A 70 9.35 -14.99 16.98
C GLY A 70 9.40 -14.49 15.54
N GLN A 71 8.76 -15.22 14.64
CA GLN A 71 8.84 -14.91 13.22
C GLN A 71 7.92 -13.73 12.88
N PRO A 72 8.40 -12.72 12.15
CA PRO A 72 7.55 -11.66 11.65
C PRO A 72 6.50 -12.22 10.68
N PRO A 73 5.33 -11.57 10.56
CA PRO A 73 4.38 -11.84 9.49
C PRO A 73 5.06 -11.68 8.12
N ALA A 74 4.87 -12.64 7.23
CA ALA A 74 5.36 -12.54 5.85
C ALA A 74 4.60 -11.44 5.08
N ASP A 75 3.28 -11.37 5.35
CA ASP A 75 2.35 -10.49 4.69
C ASP A 75 1.40 -9.83 5.69
N THR A 76 0.87 -8.66 5.33
CA THR A 76 -0.21 -7.99 6.06
C THR A 76 -1.14 -7.27 5.09
N TRP A 77 -2.44 -7.32 5.35
CA TRP A 77 -3.46 -6.64 4.55
C TRP A 77 -3.75 -5.26 5.14
N SER A 78 -4.13 -4.32 4.28
CA SER A 78 -4.75 -3.07 4.72
C SER A 78 -6.12 -3.35 5.35
N ASP A 79 -6.60 -2.46 6.23
CA ASP A 79 -7.86 -2.66 6.95
C ASP A 79 -9.09 -2.83 6.02
N ASP A 80 -9.04 -2.21 4.84
CA ASP A 80 -10.05 -2.30 3.79
C ASP A 80 -9.86 -3.47 2.82
N ASN A 81 -8.79 -4.27 2.99
CA ASN A 81 -8.36 -5.38 2.15
C ASN A 81 -8.07 -5.01 0.68
N ASN A 82 -7.85 -3.73 0.38
CA ASN A 82 -7.52 -3.29 -0.98
C ASN A 82 -6.04 -3.48 -1.31
N TYR A 83 -5.18 -3.69 -0.32
CA TYR A 83 -3.75 -3.81 -0.52
C TYR A 83 -3.14 -4.91 0.35
N LEU A 84 -2.15 -5.59 -0.21
CA LEU A 84 -1.30 -6.56 0.45
C LEU A 84 0.12 -5.99 0.52
N LEU A 85 0.69 -5.95 1.72
CA LEU A 85 2.10 -5.64 1.96
C LEU A 85 2.85 -6.93 2.29
N SER A 86 3.93 -7.19 1.57
CA SER A 86 4.76 -8.40 1.70
C SER A 86 6.23 -8.05 1.90
N PHE A 87 6.93 -8.82 2.73
CA PHE A 87 8.38 -8.68 2.96
C PHE A 87 9.11 -9.94 2.48
N PRO A 88 9.43 -10.04 1.17
CA PRO A 88 9.95 -11.27 0.59
C PRO A 88 11.33 -11.68 1.14
N ALA A 89 12.14 -10.71 1.59
CA ALA A 89 13.43 -10.96 2.25
C ALA A 89 13.33 -11.03 3.79
N GLY A 90 12.12 -10.89 4.35
CA GLY A 90 11.91 -10.76 5.79
C GLY A 90 12.15 -9.34 6.33
N VAL A 91 12.08 -9.20 7.65
CA VAL A 91 12.22 -7.91 8.39
C VAL A 91 13.15 -7.98 9.59
N ASP A 92 13.96 -9.05 9.69
CA ASP A 92 14.90 -9.22 10.81
C ASP A 92 16.10 -8.26 10.74
N GLU A 93 16.41 -7.74 9.55
CA GLU A 93 17.46 -6.75 9.33
C GLU A 93 16.84 -5.40 8.94
N ILE A 94 16.41 -4.62 9.93
CA ILE A 94 15.68 -3.36 9.67
C ILE A 94 16.54 -2.26 9.02
N GLU A 95 17.85 -2.40 9.00
CA GLU A 95 18.78 -1.51 8.30
C GLU A 95 18.70 -1.67 6.77
N GLN A 96 18.27 -2.85 6.31
CA GLN A 96 18.11 -3.22 4.91
C GLN A 96 16.74 -3.86 4.71
N LEU A 97 15.75 -3.03 4.40
CA LEU A 97 14.36 -3.46 4.29
C LEU A 97 13.93 -3.49 2.83
N SER A 98 13.37 -4.61 2.38
CA SER A 98 12.71 -4.71 1.08
C SER A 98 11.27 -5.17 1.24
N PHE A 99 10.34 -4.49 0.58
CA PHE A 99 8.94 -4.85 0.62
C PHE A 99 8.24 -4.62 -0.71
N VAL A 100 7.09 -5.27 -0.84
CA VAL A 100 6.23 -5.21 -2.01
C VAL A 100 4.82 -4.85 -1.57
N VAL A 101 4.22 -3.87 -2.25
CA VAL A 101 2.79 -3.57 -2.12
C VAL A 101 2.08 -4.05 -3.38
N LYS A 102 1.02 -4.84 -3.20
CA LYS A 102 0.15 -5.31 -4.28
C LYS A 102 -1.28 -4.83 -4.06
N ARG A 103 -1.85 -4.19 -5.07
CA ARG A 103 -3.28 -3.83 -5.10
C ARG A 103 -4.12 -5.09 -5.30
N TYR A 104 -5.25 -5.21 -4.61
CA TYR A 104 -6.15 -6.33 -4.75
C TYR A 104 -6.68 -6.42 -6.18
N GLY A 105 -6.51 -7.60 -6.80
CA GLY A 105 -6.93 -7.85 -8.17
C GLY A 105 -6.05 -7.20 -9.26
N ALA A 106 -5.01 -6.45 -8.90
CA ALA A 106 -4.03 -5.96 -9.86
C ALA A 106 -2.96 -7.01 -10.16
N SER A 107 -2.43 -6.98 -11.38
CA SER A 107 -1.31 -7.83 -11.79
C SER A 107 0.05 -7.30 -11.33
N GLU A 108 0.12 -6.00 -11.05
CA GLU A 108 1.35 -5.29 -10.77
C GLU A 108 1.66 -5.09 -9.30
N THR A 109 2.93 -4.77 -9.06
CA THR A 109 3.52 -4.68 -7.72
C THR A 109 4.40 -3.45 -7.61
N ILE A 110 4.35 -2.81 -6.44
CA ILE A 110 5.22 -1.69 -6.10
C ILE A 110 6.30 -2.24 -5.20
N SER A 111 7.53 -2.27 -5.71
CA SER A 111 8.68 -2.80 -4.98
C SER A 111 9.51 -1.65 -4.42
N VAL A 112 9.91 -1.78 -3.16
CA VAL A 112 10.68 -0.78 -2.44
C VAL A 112 11.81 -1.47 -1.71
N ALA A 113 13.01 -0.90 -1.84
CA ALA A 113 14.16 -1.31 -1.06
C ALA A 113 14.80 -0.07 -0.44
N VAL A 114 15.08 -0.14 0.85
CA VAL A 114 15.77 0.91 1.61
C VAL A 114 16.98 0.31 2.31
N ASN A 115 18.10 1.04 2.29
CA ASN A 115 19.36 0.61 2.87
C ASN A 115 20.06 1.79 3.54
N ASN A 116 20.31 1.70 4.85
CA ASN A 116 20.94 2.74 5.65
C ASN A 116 22.40 3.04 5.24
N GLU A 117 23.09 2.11 4.58
CA GLU A 117 24.49 2.26 4.17
C GLU A 117 24.67 2.90 2.77
N SER A 118 23.58 3.17 2.04
CA SER A 118 23.67 3.85 0.74
C SER A 118 24.04 5.33 0.90
N GLU A 119 24.95 5.84 0.06
CA GLU A 119 25.44 7.24 0.12
C GLU A 119 24.29 8.27 -0.01
N ASP A 120 23.25 7.94 -0.77
CA ASP A 120 22.06 8.78 -0.97
C ASP A 120 20.83 8.26 -0.19
N SER A 121 21.06 7.49 0.88
CA SER A 121 19.97 6.87 1.64
C SER A 121 19.05 7.89 2.29
N VAL A 122 17.76 7.81 1.98
CA VAL A 122 16.69 8.47 2.74
C VAL A 122 16.31 7.68 4.01
N TRP A 123 16.87 6.49 4.21
CA TRP A 123 16.64 5.58 5.32
C TRP A 123 17.71 5.76 6.39
N THR A 124 17.30 6.26 7.54
CA THR A 124 18.21 6.55 8.66
C THR A 124 17.91 5.63 9.82
N CYS A 125 18.94 4.93 10.31
CA CYS A 125 18.87 4.05 11.46
C CYS A 125 19.69 4.56 12.64
N GLY A 126 19.22 4.30 13.85
CA GLY A 126 19.94 4.61 15.07
C GLY A 126 19.26 4.05 16.32
N PRO A 127 19.91 4.17 17.49
CA PRO A 127 19.32 3.77 18.75
C PRO A 127 18.06 4.61 19.04
N LEU A 128 17.00 3.95 19.52
CA LEU A 128 15.82 4.64 20.01
C LEU A 128 16.13 5.25 21.38
N GLY A 129 16.23 6.58 21.43
CA GLY A 129 16.55 7.31 22.66
C GLY A 129 15.65 6.90 23.84
N GLY A 130 16.27 6.57 24.97
CA GLY A 130 15.57 6.16 26.19
C GLY A 130 15.15 4.68 26.25
N VAL A 131 15.43 3.87 25.21
CA VAL A 131 15.14 2.44 25.21
C VAL A 131 16.41 1.64 24.84
N PRO A 132 17.14 1.12 25.84
CA PRO A 132 18.36 0.33 25.60
C PRO A 132 18.07 -0.89 24.72
N GLY A 133 19.00 -1.22 23.82
CA GLY A 133 18.88 -2.37 22.92
C GLY A 133 17.78 -2.25 21.87
N THR A 134 17.15 -1.08 21.72
CA THR A 134 16.16 -0.83 20.67
C THR A 134 16.75 0.05 19.59
N GLN A 135 16.65 -0.44 18.36
CA GLN A 135 17.01 0.26 17.16
C GLN A 135 15.76 0.74 16.44
N ARG A 136 15.85 1.92 15.84
CA ARG A 136 14.80 2.49 15.00
C ARG A 136 15.40 2.93 13.68
N CYS A 137 14.66 2.66 12.62
CA CYS A 137 14.92 3.19 11.29
C CYS A 137 13.70 3.97 10.78
N TYR A 138 13.92 5.01 9.99
CA TYR A 138 12.84 5.79 9.40
C TYR A 138 13.27 6.45 8.09
N ALA A 139 12.30 6.67 7.20
CA ALA A 139 12.50 7.45 5.99
C ALA A 139 12.38 8.95 6.32
N ALA A 140 13.39 9.75 5.95
CA ALA A 140 13.44 11.18 6.24
C ALA A 140 12.54 12.04 5.32
N ALA A 141 12.15 11.52 4.17
CA ALA A 141 11.37 12.22 3.17
C ALA A 141 10.31 11.33 2.52
N GLN A 142 9.26 11.97 2.00
CA GLN A 142 8.29 11.28 1.15
C GLN A 142 8.97 10.82 -0.14
N THR A 143 8.59 9.64 -0.63
CA THR A 143 9.14 9.09 -1.87
C THR A 143 8.00 8.62 -2.76
N THR A 144 7.98 9.11 -4.00
CA THR A 144 7.07 8.61 -5.03
C THR A 144 7.68 7.40 -5.71
N ILE A 145 6.92 6.32 -5.79
CA ILE A 145 7.38 5.02 -6.31
C ILE A 145 6.42 4.58 -7.41
N THR A 146 6.98 4.29 -8.56
CA THR A 146 6.23 3.79 -9.71
C THR A 146 6.10 2.27 -9.63
N PRO A 147 4.91 1.70 -9.86
CA PRO A 147 4.75 0.26 -9.99
C PRO A 147 5.64 -0.30 -11.09
N THR A 148 6.11 -1.52 -10.89
CA THR A 148 6.79 -2.30 -11.91
C THR A 148 5.88 -3.43 -12.36
N SER A 149 5.73 -3.60 -13.68
CA SER A 149 5.10 -4.80 -14.23
C SER A 149 6.01 -6.01 -13.98
N SER A 150 5.42 -7.07 -13.44
CA SER A 150 6.06 -8.39 -13.27
C SER A 150 5.93 -9.24 -14.52
#